data_AF-A0A838VZ64-F1
#
_entry.id   AF-A0A838VZ64-F1
#
_cell.length_a   1.000
_cell.length_b   1.000
_cell.length_c   1.000
_cell.angle_alpha   90.00
_cell.angle_beta   90.00
_cell.angle_gamma   90.00
#
_symmetry.space_group_name_H-M   'P 1'
#
loop_
_entity.id
_entity.type
_entity.pdbx_description
1 polymer ?
#
loop_
_entity_poly.entity_id
_entity_poly.type
_entity_poly.pdbx_seq_one_letter_code
_entity_poly.pdbx_strand_id
1 'polypeptide(L)'
;MRLSRLPREARRTRKPKQPNWVRNPKKSYWIQCTYIKCSHCWQYSGGKNWAECPICHTSSKVSAARKSYTFNKTSAERKSFTVKDDSNDSFTMG
;
A
#
# COMPACT_ATOMS: atom_id res chain seq x y z
N MET A 1 25.19 -22.24 -40.82
CA MET A 1 25.32 -20.78 -41.01
C MET A 1 25.20 -20.09 -39.66
N ARG A 2 26.27 -19.44 -39.16
CA ARG A 2 26.25 -18.74 -37.87
C ARG A 2 25.77 -17.30 -38.10
N LEU A 3 24.66 -16.92 -37.47
CA LEU A 3 24.13 -15.55 -37.51
C LEU A 3 25.22 -14.58 -37.02
N SER A 4 25.71 -13.75 -37.94
CA SER A 4 26.69 -12.70 -37.66
C SER A 4 26.09 -11.74 -36.63
N ARG A 5 26.75 -11.65 -35.47
CA ARG A 5 26.34 -10.71 -34.41
C ARG A 5 26.34 -9.31 -35.01
N LEU A 6 25.19 -8.63 -34.96
CA LEU A 6 25.04 -7.26 -35.45
C LEU A 6 26.16 -6.35 -34.90
N PRO A 7 26.64 -5.38 -35.71
CA PRO A 7 27.70 -4.45 -35.34
C PRO A 7 27.41 -3.73 -34.03
N ARG A 8 28.47 -3.33 -33.32
CA ARG A 8 28.39 -2.82 -31.94
C ARG A 8 27.56 -1.53 -31.85
N GLU A 9 27.55 -0.76 -32.94
CA GLU A 9 26.82 0.48 -33.15
C GLU A 9 25.30 0.22 -33.14
N ALA A 10 24.83 -0.82 -33.83
CA ALA A 10 23.42 -1.23 -33.85
C ALA A 10 22.92 -1.77 -32.50
N ARG A 11 23.84 -2.20 -31.62
CA ARG A 11 23.52 -2.54 -30.23
C ARG A 11 23.43 -1.31 -29.32
N ARG A 12 24.07 -0.19 -29.67
CA ARG A 12 24.06 1.07 -28.91
C ARG A 12 22.88 1.98 -29.24
N THR A 13 22.21 1.80 -30.37
CA THR A 13 20.92 2.43 -30.69
C THR A 13 19.74 1.88 -29.86
N ARG A 14 20.00 1.09 -28.80
CA ARG A 14 18.96 0.61 -27.88
C ARG A 14 18.43 1.75 -27.02
N LYS A 15 17.36 2.34 -27.57
CA LYS A 15 16.36 3.25 -27.02
C LYS A 15 16.91 4.63 -26.62
N PRO A 16 16.46 5.72 -27.25
CA PRO A 16 16.71 7.05 -26.70
C PRO A 16 16.17 7.07 -25.27
N LYS A 17 17.05 7.35 -24.30
CA LYS A 17 16.62 7.67 -22.93
C LYS A 17 15.87 8.98 -23.03
N GLN A 18 14.57 8.91 -23.29
CA GLN A 18 13.66 10.03 -23.13
C GLN A 18 13.83 10.53 -21.68
N PRO A 19 14.28 11.77 -21.45
CA PRO A 19 14.52 12.29 -20.10
C PRO A 19 13.25 12.30 -19.24
N ASN A 20 12.08 12.30 -19.90
CA ASN A 20 10.76 12.39 -19.28
C ASN A 20 10.01 11.05 -19.21
N TRP A 21 10.69 9.91 -19.37
CA TRP A 21 10.03 8.62 -19.14
C TRP A 21 9.67 8.56 -17.66
N VAL A 22 8.39 8.82 -17.36
CA VAL A 22 7.82 8.75 -16.01
C VAL A 22 8.15 7.36 -15.49
N ARG A 23 9.16 7.30 -14.63
CA ARG A 23 9.58 6.07 -13.98
C ARG A 23 8.37 5.64 -13.19
N ASN A 24 7.69 4.55 -13.60
CA ASN A 24 6.49 4.03 -12.94
C ASN A 24 6.64 4.21 -11.42
N PRO A 25 5.62 4.75 -10.73
CA PRO A 25 5.72 5.05 -9.31
C PRO A 25 6.25 3.80 -8.60
N LYS A 26 7.48 3.90 -8.07
CA LYS A 26 8.30 2.73 -7.78
C LYS A 26 7.61 1.76 -6.83
N LYS A 27 6.74 2.25 -5.94
CA LYS A 27 5.96 1.49 -4.96
C LYS A 27 4.68 2.25 -4.61
N SER A 28 3.54 1.57 -4.58
CA SER A 28 2.29 2.09 -4.00
C SER A 28 2.04 1.45 -2.64
N TYR A 29 1.64 2.25 -1.66
CA TYR A 29 1.35 1.78 -0.30
C TYR A 29 -0.03 2.23 0.14
N TRP A 30 -0.72 1.38 0.88
CA TRP A 30 -1.88 1.81 1.67
C TRP A 30 -1.39 2.50 2.93
N ILE A 31 -1.91 3.70 3.16
CA ILE A 31 -1.62 4.50 4.34
C ILE A 31 -2.90 5.02 4.95
N GLN A 32 -2.84 5.31 6.25
CA GLN A 32 -3.97 5.86 6.99
C GLN A 32 -3.60 7.19 7.62
N CYS A 33 -4.54 8.13 7.63
CA CYS A 33 -4.34 9.44 8.24
C CYS A 33 -3.95 9.27 9.71
N THR A 34 -2.87 9.93 10.13
CA THR A 34 -2.44 9.94 11.53
C THR A 34 -3.32 10.84 12.41
N TYR A 35 -4.17 11.67 11.80
CA TYR A 35 -5.11 12.50 12.53
C TYR A 35 -6.28 11.65 13.02
N ILE A 36 -6.42 11.56 14.35
CA ILE A 36 -7.37 10.68 15.05
C ILE A 36 -8.81 10.87 14.57
N LYS A 37 -9.24 12.11 14.30
CA LYS A 37 -10.62 12.37 13.87
C LYS A 37 -10.90 11.98 12.41
N CYS A 38 -9.88 11.95 11.55
CA CYS A 38 -10.06 11.62 10.14
C CYS A 38 -9.91 10.12 9.92
N SER A 39 -8.77 9.54 10.33
CA SER A 39 -8.47 8.11 10.21
C SER A 39 -8.69 7.49 8.82
N HIS A 40 -8.81 8.32 7.77
CA HIS A 40 -9.10 7.88 6.42
C HIS A 40 -7.94 7.11 5.79
N CYS A 41 -8.25 6.09 5.00
CA CYS A 41 -7.27 5.23 4.33
C CYS A 41 -7.24 5.55 2.84
N TRP A 42 -6.05 5.79 2.28
CA TRP A 42 -5.87 6.00 0.84
C TRP A 42 -4.60 5.35 0.31
N GLN A 43 -4.54 5.16 -1.01
CA GLN A 43 -3.38 4.62 -1.70
C GLN A 43 -2.41 5.76 -2.03
N TYR A 44 -1.18 5.68 -1.51
CA TYR A 44 -0.10 6.61 -1.79
C TYR A 44 0.88 6.01 -2.79
N SER A 45 0.97 6.65 -3.96
CA SER A 45 1.87 6.30 -5.07
C SER A 45 2.99 7.33 -5.19
N GLY A 46 3.85 7.43 -4.18
CA GLY A 46 4.91 8.43 -4.13
C GLY A 46 6.22 7.94 -3.54
N GLY A 47 7.30 8.66 -3.85
CA GLY A 47 8.64 8.45 -3.29
C GLY A 47 9.00 9.39 -2.14
N LYS A 48 8.10 10.31 -1.76
CA LYS A 48 8.34 11.27 -0.68
C LYS A 48 8.01 10.63 0.69
N ASN A 49 8.68 11.10 1.74
CA ASN A 49 8.48 10.65 3.13
C ASN A 49 7.22 11.22 3.79
N TRP A 50 6.59 12.20 3.15
CA TRP A 50 5.41 12.91 3.63
C TRP A 50 4.26 12.75 2.63
N ALA A 51 3.06 12.54 3.15
CA ALA A 51 1.83 12.46 2.39
C ALA A 51 0.79 13.37 3.03
N GLU A 52 0.03 14.05 2.18
CA GLU A 52 -1.11 14.87 2.59
C GLU A 52 -2.38 14.02 2.53
N CYS A 53 -3.24 14.16 3.54
CA CYS A 53 -4.52 13.48 3.56
C CYS A 53 -5.51 14.15 2.59
N PRO A 54 -6.19 13.41 1.70
CA PRO A 54 -7.14 14.00 0.75
C PRO A 54 -8.43 14.54 1.39
N ILE A 55 -8.68 14.24 2.67
CA ILE A 55 -9.90 14.68 3.38
C ILE A 55 -9.62 15.89 4.28
N CYS A 56 -8.63 15.77 5.17
CA CYS A 56 -8.36 16.80 6.17
C CYS A 56 -7.16 17.68 5.83
N HIS A 57 -6.48 17.43 4.70
CA HIS A 57 -5.30 18.15 4.26
C HIS A 57 -4.12 18.18 5.26
N THR A 58 -4.19 17.34 6.31
CA THR A 58 -3.12 17.22 7.29
C THR A 58 -1.93 16.51 6.68
N SER A 59 -0.74 17.10 6.83
CA SER A 59 0.52 16.46 6.44
C SER A 59 0.90 15.37 7.45
N SER A 60 1.11 14.16 6.96
CA SER A 60 1.50 13.01 7.79
C SER A 60 2.75 12.32 7.23
N LYS A 61 3.57 11.78 8.12
CA LYS A 61 4.75 11.01 7.72
C LYS A 61 4.31 9.63 7.23
N VAL A 62 4.71 9.26 6.01
CA VAL A 62 4.29 8.02 5.34
C VAL A 62 4.61 6.77 6.18
N SER A 63 5.76 6.76 6.88
CA SER A 63 6.13 5.66 7.76
C SER A 63 5.18 5.47 8.94
N ALA A 64 4.68 6.57 9.52
CA ALA A 64 3.72 6.52 10.62
C ALA A 64 2.33 6.13 10.11
N ALA A 65 1.88 6.76 9.03
CA ALA A 65 0.61 6.48 8.38
C ALA A 65 0.48 5.01 7.92
N ARG A 66 1.59 4.42 7.45
CA ARG A 66 1.66 2.99 7.09
C ARG A 66 1.56 2.08 8.31
N LYS A 67 2.25 2.42 9.41
CA LYS A 67 2.16 1.66 10.68
C LYS A 67 0.73 1.68 11.24
N SER A 68 0.09 2.85 11.22
CA SER A 68 -1.32 3.01 11.65
C SER A 68 -2.26 2.14 10.82
N TYR A 69 -2.10 2.13 9.49
CA TYR A 69 -2.90 1.26 8.62
C TYR A 69 -2.72 -0.23 8.96
N THR A 70 -1.47 -0.69 9.11
CA THR A 70 -1.20 -2.10 9.47
C THR A 70 -1.74 -2.47 10.84
N PHE A 71 -1.65 -1.57 11.82
CA PHE A 71 -2.17 -1.80 13.18
C PHE A 71 -3.70 -1.93 13.15
N ASN A 72 -4.39 -1.01 12.49
CA ASN A 72 -5.85 -1.05 12.41
C ASN A 72 -6.37 -2.24 11.60
N LYS A 73 -5.64 -2.65 10.56
CA LYS A 73 -5.97 -3.86 9.79
C LYS A 73 -5.89 -5.13 10.65
N THR A 74 -4.81 -5.30 11.42
CA THR A 74 -4.66 -6.47 12.30
C THR A 74 -5.65 -6.45 13.47
N SER A 75 -5.97 -5.27 14.01
CA SER A 75 -7.03 -5.12 15.01
C SER A 75 -8.41 -5.48 14.47
N ALA A 76 -8.72 -5.13 13.21
CA ALA A 76 -9.96 -5.51 12.55
C ALA A 76 -10.04 -7.03 12.34
N GLU A 77 -8.97 -7.66 11.85
CA GLU A 77 -8.89 -9.11 11.66
C GLU A 77 -9.03 -9.88 12.99
N ARG A 78 -8.49 -9.36 14.10
CA ARG A 78 -8.66 -9.99 15.41
C ARG A 78 -10.08 -9.92 15.94
N LYS A 79 -10.80 -8.81 15.69
CA LYS A 79 -12.21 -8.67 16.09
C LYS A 79 -13.14 -9.63 15.34
N SER A 80 -12.82 -10.00 14.10
CA SER A 80 -13.60 -11.00 13.35
C SER A 80 -13.47 -12.43 13.88
N PHE A 81 -12.47 -12.75 14.69
CA PHE A 81 -12.28 -14.09 15.25
C PHE A 81 -12.96 -14.32 16.61
N THR A 82 -13.50 -13.27 17.24
CA THR A 82 -14.13 -13.34 18.58
C THR A 82 -15.66 -13.33 18.55
N VAL A 83 -16.28 -13.60 17.39
CA VAL A 83 -17.71 -13.95 17.34
C VAL A 83 -17.80 -15.48 17.35
N LYS A 84 -17.66 -16.08 18.53
CA LYS A 84 -17.96 -17.50 18.77
C LYS A 84 -19.36 -17.60 19.34
N ASP A 85 -20.20 -18.36 18.65
CA ASP A 85 -20.99 -19.45 19.22
C ASP A 85 -21.61 -19.22 20.61
N ASP A 86 -22.64 -18.38 20.68
CA ASP A 86 -23.63 -18.44 21.76
C ASP A 86 -24.85 -19.27 21.29
N SER A 87 -24.63 -20.55 20.97
CA SER A 87 -25.71 -21.52 20.75
C SER A 87 -26.06 -22.15 22.11
N ASN A 88 -27.18 -21.67 22.62
CA ASN A 88 -27.83 -21.96 23.89
C ASN A 88 -28.19 -23.46 24.05
N ASP A 89 -27.44 -24.23 24.84
CA ASP A 89 -27.88 -25.54 25.34
C ASP A 89 -28.55 -25.35 26.72
N SER A 90 -29.87 -25.18 26.67
CA SER A 90 -30.77 -25.22 27.82
C SER A 90 -30.88 -26.64 28.37
N PHE A 91 -30.16 -26.93 29.46
CA PHE A 91 -30.31 -28.18 30.22
C PHE A 91 -31.32 -27.98 31.36
N THR A 92 -32.56 -28.42 31.16
CA THR A 92 -33.59 -28.51 32.20
C THR A 92 -33.39 -29.79 33.03
N MET A 93 -33.20 -29.66 34.34
CA MET A 93 -33.45 -30.73 35.32
C MET A 93 -34.60 -30.28 36.22
N GLY A 94 -35.71 -31.02 36.19
CA GLY A 94 -36.88 -30.88 37.03
C GLY A 94 -37.71 -32.15 36.93
#